data_AF-A0A327NRS0-F1
#
_entry.id   AF-A0A327NRS0-F1
#
_cell.length_a   1.000
_cell.length_b   1.000
_cell.length_c   1.000
_cell.angle_alpha   90.00
_cell.angle_beta   90.00
_cell.angle_gamma   90.00
#
_symmetry.space_group_name_H-M   'P 1'
#
loop_
_entity.id
_entity.type
_entity.pdbx_description
1 polymer ?
#
loop_
_entity_poly.entity_id
_entity_poly.type
_entity_poly.pdbx_seq_one_letter_code
_entity_poly.pdbx_strand_id
1 'polypeptide(L)'
;MEQRQPNEPNQSRTNSSGAKPDARPANAQPQPAPEQRSGNQPRNNRQNVPYQDTRNDGHKAGNDSPNRPERSFKPVQNQRENRPQTGRNEEQRQKNQRDNRQPNNGQRPNEARQRDDSRPERGDRNANNNRNQSREREPISGDAGSRDLGNQTTQPAENMGREDRLVIGISLGDYNGIGPEVILKALQYNRLQKICTPVIYGSMRILNRYRNLLNLKDWNLNGAQTIGQISHKLTNVITCWPDQNQDIQPGQVTPEAGQAALACLQRAVDDLKNGKLDALVTAPINKYNIQSEEFKFPGHTEYLAQEFGVEDNLMFMVSETLRIGVVTGHVPLGRVRQNVTRERIAQKLHLMMQSLKQDFGIDKPKIAVLGLNPHAGEEGLLGNEEQDIIKPLLTELINKGELVFGPYPADGFFGTRAYKKFDAVLAMYHDQGLIPFKAIAFEEGVNFTAGMPAVRTSPDHGTAYDIAGKDLADETSMLQAIYTAIDVARNRKEFLELEAGALK
;
A
#
# COMPACT_ATOMS: atom_id res chain seq x y z
N MET A 1 -13.27 -59.05 -25.60
CA MET A 1 -14.30 -60.10 -25.42
C MET A 1 -14.20 -60.58 -23.99
N GLU A 2 -15.32 -60.50 -23.26
CA GLU A 2 -15.75 -61.38 -22.14
C GLU A 2 -14.80 -61.70 -20.98
N GLN A 3 -15.21 -61.80 -19.72
CA GLN A 3 -16.40 -61.48 -18.92
C GLN A 3 -16.06 -62.03 -17.51
N ARG A 4 -16.64 -61.42 -16.47
CA ARG A 4 -17.15 -62.06 -15.24
C ARG A 4 -16.18 -62.65 -14.18
N GLN A 5 -16.16 -61.93 -13.05
CA GLN A 5 -16.31 -62.42 -11.67
C GLN A 5 -17.20 -63.69 -11.54
N PRO A 6 -17.09 -64.55 -10.48
CA PRO A 6 -17.52 -64.14 -9.13
C PRO A 6 -16.99 -64.88 -7.87
N ASN A 7 -17.28 -64.22 -6.75
CA ASN A 7 -17.64 -64.72 -5.40
C ASN A 7 -16.61 -65.39 -4.47
N GLU A 8 -16.52 -64.78 -3.29
CA GLU A 8 -15.94 -65.25 -2.02
C GLU A 8 -16.54 -66.60 -1.56
N PRO A 9 -15.93 -67.29 -0.55
CA PRO A 9 -16.39 -67.01 0.82
C PRO A 9 -15.35 -67.22 1.96
N ASN A 10 -15.56 -66.49 3.05
CA ASN A 10 -15.40 -66.90 4.46
C ASN A 10 -13.99 -67.27 4.97
N GLN A 11 -13.46 -66.47 5.91
CA GLN A 11 -12.72 -67.04 7.04
C GLN A 11 -12.76 -66.15 8.30
N SER A 12 -12.80 -66.87 9.40
CA SER A 12 -13.16 -66.51 10.76
C SER A 12 -12.02 -65.92 11.60
N ARG A 13 -12.38 -64.96 12.44
CA ARG A 13 -12.01 -64.75 13.85
C ARG A 13 -10.54 -64.94 14.30
N THR A 14 -9.98 -63.86 14.83
CA THR A 14 -9.33 -63.86 16.16
C THR A 14 -9.71 -62.60 16.94
N ASN A 15 -10.22 -62.82 18.16
CA ASN A 15 -10.62 -61.81 19.16
C ASN A 15 -9.41 -61.15 19.83
N SER A 16 -9.56 -59.91 20.31
CA SER A 16 -9.50 -59.61 21.75
C SER A 16 -9.83 -58.15 22.10
N SER A 17 -10.57 -58.02 23.22
CA SER A 17 -10.73 -56.87 24.14
C SER A 17 -11.15 -55.50 23.57
N GLY A 18 -12.22 -54.84 24.01
CA GLY A 18 -13.14 -55.10 25.12
C GLY A 18 -13.96 -53.83 25.36
N ALA A 19 -15.27 -53.91 25.17
CA ALA A 19 -16.23 -52.88 25.60
C ALA A 19 -17.63 -53.51 25.63
N LYS A 20 -18.32 -53.44 26.77
CA LYS A 20 -19.77 -53.64 26.95
C LYS A 20 -20.20 -53.11 28.33
N PRO A 21 -21.49 -52.82 28.58
CA PRO A 21 -22.51 -52.32 27.64
C PRO A 21 -23.37 -51.16 28.22
N ASP A 22 -24.19 -50.62 27.32
CA ASP A 22 -25.24 -49.63 27.48
C ASP A 22 -26.23 -49.81 28.64
N ALA A 23 -26.74 -48.67 29.12
CA ALA A 23 -28.09 -48.56 29.68
C ALA A 23 -28.76 -47.24 29.23
N ARG A 24 -29.56 -47.34 28.16
CA ARG A 24 -30.92 -46.79 27.88
C ARG A 24 -31.31 -45.31 28.19
N PRO A 25 -32.34 -44.80 27.48
CA PRO A 25 -32.46 -43.39 27.08
C PRO A 25 -33.55 -42.62 27.81
N ALA A 26 -33.47 -41.28 27.80
CA ALA A 26 -34.64 -40.39 27.93
C ALA A 26 -34.32 -38.93 27.54
N ASN A 27 -35.33 -38.29 26.94
CA ASN A 27 -35.58 -36.85 26.82
C ASN A 27 -34.90 -36.06 25.68
N ALA A 28 -35.61 -36.10 24.55
CA ALA A 28 -35.74 -34.99 23.62
C ALA A 28 -36.53 -33.82 24.27
N GLN A 29 -36.12 -32.58 23.99
CA GLN A 29 -36.94 -31.39 24.15
C GLN A 29 -36.77 -30.46 22.93
N PRO A 30 -37.82 -29.66 22.59
CA PRO A 30 -38.19 -29.41 21.22
C PRO A 30 -37.98 -27.96 20.76
N GLN A 31 -37.97 -27.81 19.44
CA GLN A 31 -38.11 -26.55 18.70
C GLN A 31 -39.42 -25.82 19.07
N PRO A 32 -39.47 -24.48 19.06
CA PRO A 32 -40.72 -23.75 19.06
C PRO A 32 -41.15 -23.35 17.63
N ALA A 33 -42.39 -23.70 17.29
CA ALA A 33 -43.17 -23.13 16.20
C ALA A 33 -44.51 -22.62 16.80
N PRO A 34 -45.26 -21.76 16.09
CA PRO A 34 -45.89 -20.56 16.65
C PRO A 34 -47.28 -20.80 17.25
N GLU A 35 -47.67 -19.99 18.24
CA GLU A 35 -49.06 -19.88 18.69
C GLU A 35 -49.63 -18.48 18.44
N GLN A 36 -50.80 -18.49 17.80
CA GLN A 36 -51.76 -17.40 17.74
C GLN A 36 -52.64 -17.45 19.01
N ARG A 37 -53.03 -16.28 19.57
CA ARG A 37 -54.44 -15.95 19.85
C ARG A 37 -54.67 -14.52 20.36
N SER A 38 -55.63 -13.88 19.68
CA SER A 38 -56.67 -12.92 20.12
C SER A 38 -56.32 -11.58 20.79
N GLY A 39 -56.83 -10.49 20.20
CA GLY A 39 -57.41 -9.37 20.96
C GLY A 39 -57.23 -7.96 20.37
N ASN A 40 -58.28 -7.48 19.68
CA ASN A 40 -58.63 -6.08 19.36
C ASN A 40 -57.86 -5.28 18.27
N GLN A 41 -58.50 -5.16 17.10
CA GLN A 41 -58.44 -4.01 16.19
C GLN A 41 -59.46 -2.94 16.60
N PRO A 42 -59.29 -1.70 16.13
CA PRO A 42 -60.36 -1.08 15.35
C PRO A 42 -59.91 -0.69 13.94
N ARG A 43 -60.85 -0.90 13.02
CA ARG A 43 -60.84 -0.52 11.60
C ARG A 43 -60.80 1.00 11.43
N ASN A 44 -60.14 1.48 10.38
CA ASN A 44 -60.80 2.41 9.48
C ASN A 44 -60.26 2.35 8.04
N ASN A 45 -61.19 2.13 7.13
CA ASN A 45 -61.07 2.13 5.67
C ASN A 45 -60.66 3.50 5.14
N ARG A 46 -59.91 3.53 4.03
CA ARG A 46 -60.40 4.15 2.78
C ARG A 46 -59.53 3.75 1.58
N GLN A 47 -60.24 3.37 0.52
CA GLN A 47 -59.78 2.85 -0.75
C GLN A 47 -59.44 3.97 -1.76
N ASN A 48 -58.50 3.63 -2.65
CA ASN A 48 -58.28 4.04 -4.04
C ASN A 48 -59.34 4.90 -4.74
N VAL A 49 -58.89 5.92 -5.49
CA VAL A 49 -59.25 6.20 -6.92
C VAL A 49 -58.08 7.00 -7.57
N PRO A 50 -57.69 6.73 -8.84
CA PRO A 50 -56.57 7.37 -9.54
C PRO A 50 -57.00 8.64 -10.32
N TYR A 51 -56.06 9.51 -10.68
CA TYR A 51 -56.32 10.65 -11.59
C TYR A 51 -55.61 10.46 -12.93
N GLN A 52 -56.42 10.37 -13.99
CA GLN A 52 -56.04 10.40 -15.39
C GLN A 52 -55.94 11.85 -15.91
N ASP A 53 -54.94 12.04 -16.77
CA ASP A 53 -54.93 12.79 -18.03
C ASP A 53 -56.16 13.67 -18.36
N THR A 54 -55.91 14.97 -18.58
CA THR A 54 -56.69 15.77 -19.54
C THR A 54 -55.76 16.67 -20.36
N ARG A 55 -55.59 16.32 -21.63
CA ARG A 55 -55.42 17.27 -22.73
C ARG A 55 -56.81 17.63 -23.27
N ASN A 56 -57.03 18.92 -23.59
CA ASN A 56 -57.71 19.41 -24.79
C ASN A 56 -57.63 20.95 -24.79
N ASP A 57 -57.00 21.52 -25.82
CA ASP A 57 -57.64 22.18 -26.97
C ASP A 57 -58.28 23.53 -26.55
N GLY A 58 -57.97 24.70 -27.12
CA GLY A 58 -57.22 25.06 -28.31
C GLY A 58 -57.87 26.34 -28.86
N HIS A 59 -57.11 27.39 -29.16
CA HIS A 59 -57.47 28.38 -30.19
C HIS A 59 -56.26 29.18 -30.70
N LYS A 60 -56.15 29.20 -32.04
CA LYS A 60 -55.24 29.93 -32.95
C LYS A 60 -55.51 31.45 -32.88
N ALA A 61 -54.75 32.45 -33.35
CA ALA A 61 -53.58 32.69 -34.23
C ALA A 61 -53.05 34.11 -33.83
N GLY A 62 -51.93 34.72 -34.26
CA GLY A 62 -50.87 34.48 -35.23
C GLY A 62 -49.78 35.58 -35.12
N ASN A 63 -48.61 35.33 -35.72
CA ASN A 63 -47.45 36.16 -36.13
C ASN A 63 -47.19 37.57 -35.53
N ASP A 64 -45.97 37.83 -35.02
CA ASP A 64 -44.83 38.36 -35.81
C ASP A 64 -43.52 38.52 -34.97
N SER A 65 -42.39 38.12 -35.58
CA SER A 65 -40.94 38.43 -35.41
C SER A 65 -40.40 39.19 -34.15
N PRO A 66 -39.18 38.86 -33.63
CA PRO A 66 -37.96 39.49 -34.18
C PRO A 66 -36.61 38.73 -34.11
N ASN A 67 -35.67 39.34 -34.84
CA ASN A 67 -34.24 39.11 -35.10
C ASN A 67 -33.26 38.90 -33.90
N ARG A 68 -32.38 37.89 -34.08
CA ARG A 68 -30.88 37.87 -34.02
C ARG A 68 -30.09 38.34 -32.75
N PRO A 69 -28.81 37.91 -32.58
CA PRO A 69 -28.37 37.27 -31.34
C PRO A 69 -27.06 37.82 -30.70
N GLU A 70 -26.63 37.14 -29.63
CA GLU A 70 -25.27 36.96 -29.08
C GLU A 70 -24.50 38.15 -28.47
N ARG A 71 -24.06 37.97 -27.22
CA ARG A 71 -22.98 38.72 -26.57
C ARG A 71 -21.99 37.79 -25.89
N SER A 72 -20.77 37.79 -26.41
CA SER A 72 -19.52 37.36 -25.77
C SER A 72 -18.97 38.48 -24.88
N PHE A 73 -18.43 38.15 -23.69
CA PHE A 73 -17.59 39.08 -22.92
C PHE A 73 -16.31 38.39 -22.43
N LYS A 74 -15.16 39.03 -22.72
CA LYS A 74 -13.82 38.79 -22.17
C LYS A 74 -13.49 39.88 -21.13
N PRO A 75 -12.51 39.67 -20.23
CA PRO A 75 -12.32 40.46 -19.01
C PRO A 75 -11.41 41.69 -19.19
N VAL A 76 -11.56 42.67 -18.30
CA VAL A 76 -10.76 43.91 -18.25
C VAL A 76 -9.96 43.99 -16.94
N GLN A 77 -8.67 44.26 -17.07
CA GLN A 77 -7.71 44.61 -16.01
C GLN A 77 -8.00 46.02 -15.45
N ASN A 78 -7.65 46.30 -14.20
CA ASN A 78 -7.48 47.69 -13.77
C ASN A 78 -6.32 47.92 -12.80
N GLN A 79 -5.66 49.05 -13.04
CA GLN A 79 -4.45 49.58 -12.40
C GLN A 79 -4.77 50.44 -11.16
N ARG A 80 -3.70 50.78 -10.43
CA ARG A 80 -3.60 51.63 -9.22
C ARG A 80 -3.93 53.11 -9.48
N GLU A 81 -4.36 53.84 -8.43
CA GLU A 81 -3.61 54.98 -7.82
C GLU A 81 -4.35 55.72 -6.66
N ASN A 82 -3.65 55.83 -5.52
CA ASN A 82 -3.33 56.98 -4.64
C ASN A 82 -4.35 57.98 -3.99
N ARG A 83 -4.00 58.26 -2.70
CA ARG A 83 -4.12 59.47 -1.81
C ARG A 83 -5.18 59.44 -0.66
N PRO A 84 -5.01 60.21 0.44
CA PRO A 84 -3.83 60.42 1.31
C PRO A 84 -4.18 60.38 2.84
N GLN A 85 -3.15 60.53 3.69
CA GLN A 85 -3.15 60.53 5.17
C GLN A 85 -3.51 61.88 5.85
N THR A 86 -4.11 61.81 7.05
CA THR A 86 -3.92 62.65 8.27
C THR A 86 -4.58 61.89 9.45
N GLY A 87 -4.16 61.88 10.72
CA GLY A 87 -2.99 62.35 11.46
C GLY A 87 -3.13 61.99 12.97
N ARG A 88 -1.97 61.71 13.61
CA ARG A 88 -1.50 61.91 15.02
C ARG A 88 -2.34 61.58 16.29
N ASN A 89 -1.75 60.76 17.17
CA ASN A 89 -1.21 61.05 18.55
C ASN A 89 -0.86 59.69 19.22
N GLU A 90 0.40 59.32 19.54
CA GLU A 90 1.27 59.70 20.71
C GLU A 90 0.51 59.57 22.05
N GLU A 91 0.91 58.80 23.08
CA GLU A 91 2.18 58.47 23.77
C GLU A 91 1.88 57.24 24.70
N GLN A 92 2.77 56.38 25.22
CA GLN A 92 3.91 56.65 26.12
C GLN A 92 4.60 55.33 26.58
N ARG A 93 5.89 55.44 26.96
CA ARG A 93 6.78 54.57 27.79
C ARG A 93 7.90 53.73 27.14
N GLN A 94 9.01 54.45 26.94
CA GLN A 94 10.44 54.19 27.25
C GLN A 94 10.70 53.15 28.39
N LYS A 95 11.87 52.48 28.61
CA LYS A 95 13.29 52.54 28.17
C LYS A 95 14.05 51.36 28.85
N ASN A 96 15.05 50.69 28.25
CA ASN A 96 16.52 50.82 28.44
C ASN A 96 17.12 49.42 28.09
N GLN A 97 18.29 49.16 27.47
CA GLN A 97 19.65 49.74 27.43
C GLN A 97 20.26 49.43 26.01
N ARG A 98 20.93 50.32 25.23
CA ARG A 98 22.33 50.84 25.26
C ARG A 98 23.42 49.76 25.34
N ASP A 99 24.55 49.77 24.62
CA ASP A 99 25.12 50.63 23.56
C ASP A 99 26.44 49.99 23.01
N ASN A 100 26.98 50.60 21.94
CA ASN A 100 28.31 50.49 21.29
C ASN A 100 28.44 49.54 20.09
N ARG A 101 28.56 49.98 18.81
CA ARG A 101 29.36 51.02 18.07
C ARG A 101 30.43 50.34 17.17
N GLN A 102 30.05 50.09 15.90
CA GLN A 102 30.63 50.58 14.60
C GLN A 102 32.11 51.03 14.48
N PRO A 103 32.71 51.24 13.26
CA PRO A 103 32.27 50.92 11.87
C PRO A 103 33.37 50.61 10.78
N ASN A 104 32.88 50.18 9.61
CA ASN A 104 33.15 50.57 8.19
C ASN A 104 34.37 50.19 7.30
N ASN A 105 33.98 50.11 6.00
CA ASN A 105 34.65 50.26 4.70
C ASN A 105 35.29 49.01 4.07
N GLY A 106 35.11 48.67 2.78
CA GLY A 106 34.35 49.30 1.70
C GLY A 106 34.65 48.64 0.34
N GLN A 107 33.68 48.75 -0.58
CA GLN A 107 33.79 48.82 -2.06
C GLN A 107 34.24 47.61 -2.93
N ARG A 108 33.36 47.33 -3.91
CA ARG A 108 33.45 46.58 -5.19
C ARG A 108 34.30 47.36 -6.25
N PRO A 109 34.70 46.84 -7.45
CA PRO A 109 33.83 46.11 -8.42
C PRO A 109 34.43 45.11 -9.45
N ASN A 110 33.49 44.41 -10.12
CA ASN A 110 33.41 43.86 -11.50
C ASN A 110 34.66 43.50 -12.32
N GLU A 111 34.62 42.33 -13.00
CA GLU A 111 34.68 42.25 -14.49
C GLU A 111 34.31 40.85 -15.04
N ALA A 112 33.84 40.85 -16.29
CA ALA A 112 33.32 39.73 -17.07
C ALA A 112 34.26 39.33 -18.22
N ARG A 113 34.11 38.11 -18.78
CA ARG A 113 34.38 37.64 -20.18
C ARG A 113 34.28 36.10 -20.20
N GLN A 114 33.31 35.44 -20.84
CA GLN A 114 33.13 35.10 -22.28
C GLN A 114 34.28 34.31 -22.96
N ARG A 115 33.92 33.06 -23.30
CA ARG A 115 34.26 32.14 -24.43
C ARG A 115 35.44 32.50 -25.36
N ASP A 116 36.27 31.51 -25.72
CA ASP A 116 36.26 30.90 -27.07
C ASP A 116 37.13 29.62 -27.19
N ASP A 117 36.84 28.86 -28.25
CA ASP A 117 37.30 27.55 -28.74
C ASP A 117 38.83 27.33 -28.87
N SER A 118 39.25 26.06 -28.76
CA SER A 118 39.96 25.33 -29.85
C SER A 118 40.42 23.92 -29.47
N ARG A 119 39.96 22.94 -30.26
CA ARG A 119 40.49 21.58 -30.42
C ARG A 119 41.85 21.62 -31.14
N PRO A 120 42.67 20.56 -31.05
CA PRO A 120 42.76 19.68 -32.22
C PRO A 120 42.85 18.18 -31.90
N GLU A 121 42.47 17.41 -32.92
CA GLU A 121 42.48 15.95 -33.03
C GLU A 121 43.86 15.35 -33.40
N ARG A 122 43.88 14.00 -33.39
CA ARG A 122 44.79 13.02 -34.03
C ARG A 122 45.94 12.54 -33.14
N GLY A 123 46.25 11.24 -33.08
CA GLY A 123 45.75 10.08 -33.80
C GLY A 123 46.47 8.81 -33.34
N ASP A 124 45.97 7.69 -33.84
CA ASP A 124 46.45 6.31 -33.76
C ASP A 124 47.92 6.07 -33.39
N ARG A 125 48.18 5.02 -32.60
CA ARG A 125 48.68 3.74 -33.13
C ARG A 125 48.87 2.66 -32.05
N ASN A 126 48.28 1.51 -32.34
CA ASN A 126 48.67 0.18 -31.88
C ASN A 126 50.16 -0.10 -32.09
N ALA A 127 50.79 -0.79 -31.13
CA ALA A 127 51.66 -1.94 -31.41
C ALA A 127 52.06 -2.67 -30.13
N ASN A 128 51.67 -3.95 -30.07
CA ASN A 128 52.52 -5.12 -29.76
C ASN A 128 53.66 -4.98 -28.74
N ASN A 129 53.56 -5.73 -27.65
CA ASN A 129 54.19 -7.06 -27.48
C ASN A 129 54.21 -7.39 -25.99
N ASN A 130 53.57 -8.47 -25.53
CA ASN A 130 54.05 -9.85 -25.58
C ASN A 130 55.08 -10.16 -24.48
N ARG A 131 54.74 -11.21 -23.72
CA ARG A 131 55.55 -12.09 -22.87
C ARG A 131 55.77 -11.65 -21.42
N ASN A 132 55.16 -12.38 -20.48
CA ASN A 132 55.58 -13.70 -19.95
C ASN A 132 56.82 -13.59 -19.05
N GLN A 133 56.58 -13.78 -17.75
CA GLN A 133 57.24 -14.74 -16.85
C GLN A 133 57.30 -14.13 -15.44
N SER A 134 56.51 -14.65 -14.51
CA SER A 134 56.88 -15.82 -13.69
C SER A 134 58.13 -15.52 -12.87
N ARG A 135 57.95 -15.23 -11.58
CA ARG A 135 58.79 -15.77 -10.50
C ARG A 135 58.12 -15.51 -9.15
N GLU A 136 57.69 -16.61 -8.57
CA GLU A 136 57.45 -16.79 -7.15
C GLU A 136 58.71 -16.47 -6.34
N ARG A 137 58.53 -15.89 -5.15
CA ARG A 137 59.19 -16.28 -3.90
C ARG A 137 58.56 -15.52 -2.72
N GLU A 138 57.96 -16.28 -1.82
CA GLU A 138 57.57 -15.91 -0.46
C GLU A 138 58.81 -15.67 0.46
N PRO A 139 58.65 -15.54 1.80
CA PRO A 139 58.03 -14.44 2.53
C PRO A 139 59.04 -13.85 3.54
N ILE A 140 58.89 -12.60 3.97
CA ILE A 140 59.62 -12.10 5.15
C ILE A 140 58.65 -11.34 6.06
N SER A 141 58.54 -11.88 7.27
CA SER A 141 57.92 -11.35 8.48
C SER A 141 58.57 -10.05 8.95
N GLY A 142 57.77 -9.08 9.43
CA GLY A 142 58.30 -7.88 10.07
C GLY A 142 57.21 -6.95 10.58
N ASP A 143 56.91 -7.14 11.86
CA ASP A 143 56.12 -6.40 12.85
C ASP A 143 55.88 -4.87 12.70
N ALA A 144 54.76 -4.47 13.33
CA ALA A 144 54.43 -3.19 13.96
C ALA A 144 54.20 -1.90 13.12
N GLY A 145 52.92 -1.54 13.04
CA GLY A 145 52.45 -0.24 13.56
C GLY A 145 52.14 0.85 12.54
N SER A 146 50.86 1.13 12.33
CA SER A 146 50.29 2.49 12.31
C SER A 146 48.82 2.42 11.91
N ARG A 147 47.97 3.05 12.72
CA ARG A 147 46.56 3.29 12.44
C ARG A 147 46.44 4.19 11.21
N ASP A 148 45.62 3.80 10.25
CA ASP A 148 44.94 4.78 9.38
C ASP A 148 43.50 4.34 9.14
N LEU A 149 42.58 5.15 9.64
CA LEU A 149 41.14 5.00 9.53
C LEU A 149 40.72 5.55 8.16
N GLY A 150 40.92 4.74 7.13
CA GLY A 150 40.46 5.01 5.77
C GLY A 150 39.10 4.38 5.53
N ASN A 151 38.07 5.23 5.53
CA ASN A 151 36.67 4.99 5.20
C ASN A 151 36.53 4.19 3.89
N GLN A 152 36.41 2.85 3.97
CA GLN A 152 36.00 2.03 2.82
C GLN A 152 34.49 2.13 2.68
N THR A 153 34.09 2.89 1.67
CA THR A 153 32.75 2.89 1.10
C THR A 153 32.44 1.44 0.69
N THR A 154 31.56 0.79 1.44
CA THR A 154 31.02 -0.51 1.08
C THR A 154 30.30 -0.36 -0.25
N GLN A 155 30.82 -0.99 -1.30
CA GLN A 155 30.01 -1.31 -2.48
C GLN A 155 29.24 -2.60 -2.17
N PRO A 156 27.89 -2.62 -2.14
CA PRO A 156 27.17 -3.87 -1.98
C PRO A 156 26.29 -4.09 -3.21
N ALA A 157 26.80 -4.79 -4.24
CA ALA A 157 25.91 -5.23 -5.32
C ALA A 157 26.39 -6.39 -6.22
N GLU A 158 27.60 -6.93 -6.10
CA GLU A 158 28.10 -7.85 -7.14
C GLU A 158 28.19 -9.33 -6.73
N ASN A 159 27.95 -9.69 -5.47
CA ASN A 159 28.18 -11.08 -5.03
C ASN A 159 27.17 -11.61 -3.98
N MET A 160 25.87 -11.35 -4.16
CA MET A 160 24.87 -12.19 -3.46
C MET A 160 24.83 -13.57 -4.12
N GLY A 161 25.02 -14.62 -3.32
CA GLY A 161 24.86 -16.00 -3.74
C GLY A 161 23.50 -16.22 -4.40
N ARG A 162 23.45 -17.11 -5.39
CA ARG A 162 22.27 -17.36 -6.22
C ARG A 162 21.06 -17.87 -5.40
N GLU A 163 21.30 -18.37 -4.19
CA GLU A 163 20.32 -18.88 -3.22
C GLU A 163 19.82 -17.82 -2.23
N ASP A 164 20.41 -16.62 -2.19
CA ASP A 164 20.04 -15.54 -1.24
C ASP A 164 19.14 -14.45 -1.85
N ARG A 165 18.73 -14.60 -3.11
CA ARG A 165 17.89 -13.58 -3.77
C ARG A 165 16.43 -13.75 -3.38
N LEU A 166 15.87 -12.71 -2.77
CA LEU A 166 14.46 -12.65 -2.44
C LEU A 166 13.58 -12.89 -3.67
N VAL A 167 12.58 -13.76 -3.54
CA VAL A 167 11.56 -14.07 -4.52
C VAL A 167 10.32 -13.26 -4.20
N ILE A 168 9.96 -12.34 -5.08
CA ILE A 168 8.85 -11.40 -4.90
C ILE A 168 7.71 -11.81 -5.84
N GLY A 169 6.62 -12.29 -5.26
CA GLY A 169 5.40 -12.60 -5.99
C GLY A 169 4.62 -11.32 -6.31
N ILE A 170 4.09 -11.22 -7.52
CA ILE A 170 3.28 -10.07 -7.95
C ILE A 170 1.98 -10.61 -8.55
N SER A 171 0.84 -10.39 -7.89
CA SER A 171 -0.46 -10.79 -8.47
C SER A 171 -0.91 -9.78 -9.52
N LEU A 172 -1.38 -10.27 -10.67
CA LEU A 172 -1.75 -9.45 -11.83
C LEU A 172 -2.90 -8.47 -11.56
N GLY A 173 -3.76 -8.80 -10.60
CA GLY A 173 -5.00 -8.07 -10.36
C GLY A 173 -6.01 -8.26 -11.49
N ASP A 174 -6.91 -7.29 -11.67
CA ASP A 174 -7.84 -7.29 -12.79
C ASP A 174 -7.09 -6.98 -14.10
N TYR A 175 -7.09 -7.94 -15.02
CA TYR A 175 -6.32 -7.84 -16.26
C TYR A 175 -6.89 -6.85 -17.28
N ASN A 176 -8.12 -6.36 -17.11
CA ASN A 176 -8.67 -5.28 -17.94
C ASN A 176 -8.46 -3.91 -17.28
N GLY A 177 -7.97 -3.86 -16.04
CA GLY A 177 -7.48 -2.64 -15.41
C GLY A 177 -6.05 -2.30 -15.83
N ILE A 178 -5.43 -1.37 -15.08
CA ILE A 178 -4.04 -0.94 -15.28
C ILE A 178 -2.99 -1.90 -14.72
N GLY A 179 -3.39 -2.92 -13.95
CA GLY A 179 -2.47 -3.86 -13.29
C GLY A 179 -1.38 -4.41 -14.22
N PRO A 180 -1.74 -5.00 -15.38
CA PRO A 180 -0.74 -5.48 -16.35
C PRO A 180 0.20 -4.37 -16.85
N GLU A 181 -0.31 -3.16 -17.08
CA GLU A 181 0.47 -2.03 -17.59
C GLU A 181 1.53 -1.57 -16.57
N VAL A 182 1.13 -1.29 -15.32
CA VAL A 182 2.06 -0.82 -14.29
C VAL A 182 3.07 -1.88 -13.88
N ILE A 183 2.69 -3.17 -13.89
CA ILE A 183 3.63 -4.28 -13.62
C ILE A 183 4.71 -4.34 -14.71
N LEU A 184 4.30 -4.29 -15.99
CA LEU A 184 5.25 -4.35 -17.11
C LEU A 184 6.18 -3.14 -17.10
N LYS A 185 5.63 -1.94 -16.90
CA LYS A 185 6.42 -0.70 -16.82
C LYS A 185 7.42 -0.71 -15.66
N ALA A 186 7.03 -1.21 -14.49
CA ALA A 186 7.93 -1.32 -13.34
C ALA A 186 9.08 -2.33 -13.55
N LEU A 187 8.82 -3.43 -14.28
CA LEU A 187 9.76 -4.55 -14.42
C LEU A 187 10.61 -4.52 -15.69
N GLN A 188 10.29 -3.68 -16.68
CA GLN A 188 11.00 -3.63 -17.96
C GLN A 188 12.48 -3.25 -17.82
N TYR A 189 12.83 -2.47 -16.79
CA TYR A 189 14.19 -2.07 -16.52
C TYR A 189 14.84 -3.10 -15.60
N ASN A 190 15.90 -3.75 -16.06
CA ASN A 190 16.57 -4.87 -15.37
C ASN A 190 17.14 -4.58 -13.96
N ARG A 191 16.85 -3.40 -13.38
CA ARG A 191 17.28 -2.97 -12.04
C ARG A 191 16.73 -3.91 -10.95
N LEU A 192 15.44 -4.25 -11.01
CA LEU A 192 14.82 -5.11 -9.98
C LEU A 192 15.39 -6.53 -9.99
N GLN A 193 15.70 -7.11 -11.16
CA GLN A 193 16.28 -8.46 -11.28
C GLN A 193 17.71 -8.56 -10.71
N LYS A 194 18.36 -7.43 -10.42
CA LYS A 194 19.65 -7.41 -9.72
C LYS A 194 19.49 -7.63 -8.21
N ILE A 195 18.35 -7.23 -7.64
CA ILE A 195 18.13 -7.19 -6.20
C ILE A 195 17.06 -8.17 -5.71
N CYS A 196 16.22 -8.69 -6.60
CA CYS A 196 15.22 -9.72 -6.32
C CYS A 196 14.92 -10.59 -7.55
N THR A 197 14.10 -11.63 -7.38
CA THR A 197 13.53 -12.47 -8.44
C THR A 197 12.03 -12.20 -8.54
N PRO A 198 11.58 -11.40 -9.52
CA PRO A 198 10.16 -11.12 -9.68
C PRO A 198 9.42 -12.29 -10.32
N VAL A 199 8.27 -12.64 -9.76
CA VAL A 199 7.38 -13.70 -10.25
C VAL A 199 5.96 -13.15 -10.38
N ILE A 200 5.48 -12.97 -11.60
CA ILE A 200 4.12 -12.50 -11.87
C ILE A 200 3.18 -13.71 -11.86
N TYR A 201 2.20 -13.69 -10.96
CA TYR A 201 1.06 -14.60 -10.95
C TYR A 201 -0.02 -14.01 -11.83
N GLY A 202 -0.17 -14.54 -13.04
CA GLY A 202 -0.95 -13.91 -14.11
C GLY A 202 -1.19 -14.82 -15.30
N SER A 203 -1.10 -14.27 -16.52
CA SER A 203 -1.15 -15.01 -17.78
C SER A 203 -0.09 -14.46 -18.72
N MET A 204 0.73 -15.36 -19.29
CA MET A 204 1.72 -15.01 -20.30
C MET A 204 1.06 -14.39 -21.55
N ARG A 205 -0.12 -14.89 -21.95
CA ARG A 205 -0.86 -14.38 -23.11
C ARG A 205 -1.33 -12.95 -22.89
N ILE A 206 -1.87 -12.65 -21.71
CA ILE A 206 -2.34 -11.31 -21.35
C ILE A 206 -1.16 -10.33 -21.29
N LEU A 207 -0.08 -10.70 -20.58
CA LEU A 207 1.09 -9.84 -20.47
C LEU A 207 1.73 -9.57 -21.84
N ASN A 208 1.78 -10.56 -22.74
CA ASN A 208 2.27 -10.34 -24.10
C ASN A 208 1.35 -9.41 -24.92
N ARG A 209 0.03 -9.46 -24.71
CA ARG A 209 -0.88 -8.47 -25.31
C ARG A 209 -0.56 -7.06 -24.83
N TYR A 210 -0.40 -6.86 -23.52
CA TYR A 210 -0.03 -5.55 -22.98
C TYR A 210 1.36 -5.10 -23.42
N ARG A 211 2.35 -5.99 -23.48
CA ARG A 211 3.68 -5.66 -24.06
C ARG A 211 3.57 -5.14 -25.49
N ASN A 212 2.66 -5.69 -26.30
CA ASN A 212 2.43 -5.18 -27.65
C ASN A 212 1.76 -3.80 -27.65
N LEU A 213 0.77 -3.56 -26.77
CA LEU A 213 0.12 -2.25 -26.63
C LEU A 213 1.11 -1.15 -26.19
N LEU A 214 2.05 -1.50 -25.31
CA LEU A 214 3.04 -0.61 -24.70
C LEU A 214 4.36 -0.55 -25.47
N ASN A 215 4.47 -1.19 -26.64
CA ASN A 215 5.70 -1.28 -27.43
C ASN A 215 6.93 -1.88 -26.70
N LEU A 216 6.72 -2.79 -25.74
CA LEU A 216 7.77 -3.46 -24.95
C LEU A 216 8.24 -4.79 -25.58
N LYS A 217 8.52 -4.77 -26.88
CA LYS A 217 8.80 -6.00 -27.65
C LYS A 217 10.18 -6.58 -27.40
N ASP A 218 11.17 -5.75 -27.10
CA ASP A 218 12.57 -6.17 -26.93
C ASP A 218 12.86 -6.86 -25.60
N TRP A 219 11.92 -6.80 -24.65
CA TRP A 219 12.07 -7.37 -23.31
C TRP A 219 11.26 -8.65 -23.15
N ASN A 220 11.91 -9.80 -22.95
CA ASN A 220 11.24 -11.10 -22.85
C ASN A 220 10.86 -11.51 -21.42
N LEU A 221 9.68 -12.13 -21.31
CA LEU A 221 9.19 -12.76 -20.08
C LEU A 221 9.49 -14.27 -20.09
N ASN A 222 9.80 -14.83 -18.93
CA ASN A 222 10.05 -16.26 -18.75
C ASN A 222 8.80 -16.96 -18.22
N GLY A 223 8.27 -17.93 -18.95
CA GLY A 223 7.15 -18.75 -18.47
C GLY A 223 7.64 -19.85 -17.53
N ALA A 224 6.95 -20.05 -16.41
CA ALA A 224 7.19 -21.14 -15.47
C ALA A 224 5.86 -21.75 -15.00
N GLN A 225 5.84 -23.04 -14.64
CA GLN A 225 4.64 -23.68 -14.07
C GLN A 225 4.62 -23.60 -12.54
N THR A 226 5.80 -23.58 -11.93
CA THR A 226 5.97 -23.54 -10.47
C THR A 226 7.17 -22.69 -10.09
N ILE A 227 7.25 -22.29 -8.82
CA ILE A 227 8.41 -21.55 -8.28
C ILE A 227 9.73 -22.31 -8.48
N GLY A 228 9.73 -23.65 -8.44
CA GLY A 228 10.96 -24.44 -8.67
C GLY A 228 11.54 -24.36 -10.09
N GLN A 229 10.83 -23.74 -11.04
CA GLN A 229 11.23 -23.61 -12.44
C GLN A 229 11.58 -22.17 -12.84
N ILE A 230 11.59 -21.23 -11.89
CA ILE A 230 11.85 -19.82 -12.19
C ILE A 230 13.33 -19.58 -12.49
N SER A 231 13.60 -18.51 -13.23
CA SER A 231 14.96 -18.00 -13.45
C SER A 231 15.18 -16.74 -12.62
N HIS A 232 16.19 -16.78 -11.73
CA HIS A 232 16.61 -15.63 -10.91
C HIS A 232 17.20 -14.45 -11.71
N LYS A 233 17.36 -14.60 -13.02
CA LYS A 233 17.89 -13.55 -13.92
C LYS A 233 16.83 -12.90 -14.79
N LEU A 234 15.61 -13.43 -14.80
CA LEU A 234 14.53 -13.02 -15.69
C LEU A 234 13.29 -12.66 -14.88
N THR A 235 12.38 -11.93 -15.51
CA THR A 235 11.02 -11.76 -14.99
C THR A 235 10.20 -13.00 -15.32
N ASN A 236 9.72 -13.67 -14.28
CA ASN A 236 8.99 -14.93 -14.41
C ASN A 236 7.48 -14.70 -14.44
N VAL A 237 6.76 -15.56 -15.13
CA VAL A 237 5.29 -15.56 -15.17
C VAL A 237 4.81 -16.98 -14.89
N ILE A 238 3.98 -17.12 -13.86
CA ILE A 238 3.23 -18.34 -13.56
C ILE A 238 1.79 -18.12 -14.01
N THR A 239 1.36 -18.91 -14.99
CA THR A 239 -0.02 -18.88 -15.47
C THR A 239 -0.94 -19.51 -14.44
N CYS A 240 -1.90 -18.75 -13.90
CA CYS A 240 -2.68 -19.18 -12.73
C CYS A 240 -4.03 -19.84 -13.06
N TRP A 241 -4.47 -19.82 -14.32
CA TRP A 241 -5.72 -20.43 -14.77
C TRP A 241 -5.63 -20.86 -16.24
N PRO A 242 -6.54 -21.73 -16.73
CA PRO A 242 -6.66 -22.03 -18.16
C PRO A 242 -7.10 -20.77 -18.92
N ASP A 243 -6.15 -20.04 -19.50
CA ASP A 243 -6.36 -18.72 -20.10
C ASP A 243 -6.71 -18.76 -21.61
N GLN A 244 -7.08 -19.95 -22.11
CA GLN A 244 -7.48 -20.19 -23.49
C GLN A 244 -8.81 -19.49 -23.76
N ASN A 245 -8.93 -18.83 -24.92
CA ASN A 245 -10.14 -18.11 -25.37
C ASN A 245 -10.60 -16.92 -24.52
N GLN A 246 -9.80 -16.45 -23.56
CA GLN A 246 -10.18 -15.28 -22.78
C GLN A 246 -10.07 -13.99 -23.62
N ASP A 247 -11.18 -13.26 -23.73
CA ASP A 247 -11.19 -11.94 -24.36
C ASP A 247 -10.53 -10.91 -23.43
N ILE A 248 -9.66 -10.08 -24.02
CA ILE A 248 -8.87 -9.09 -23.30
C ILE A 248 -9.31 -7.74 -23.83
N GLN A 249 -10.03 -7.00 -23.01
CA GLN A 249 -10.69 -5.74 -23.37
C GLN A 249 -10.26 -4.68 -22.35
N PRO A 250 -9.04 -4.11 -22.48
CA PRO A 250 -8.58 -3.07 -21.56
C PRO A 250 -9.63 -1.97 -21.40
N GLY A 251 -9.96 -1.68 -20.15
CA GLY A 251 -10.97 -0.71 -19.75
C GLY A 251 -12.40 -1.23 -19.62
N GLN A 252 -12.65 -2.51 -19.87
CA GLN A 252 -13.97 -3.12 -19.65
C GLN A 252 -13.98 -4.01 -18.39
N VAL A 253 -14.93 -3.76 -17.51
CA VAL A 253 -15.17 -4.62 -16.34
C VAL A 253 -15.85 -5.90 -16.82
N THR A 254 -15.20 -7.06 -16.66
CA THR A 254 -15.80 -8.35 -16.98
C THR A 254 -15.73 -9.32 -15.80
N PRO A 255 -16.68 -10.28 -15.66
CA PRO A 255 -16.64 -11.30 -14.61
C PRO A 255 -15.41 -12.20 -14.70
N GLU A 256 -14.97 -12.52 -15.92
CA GLU A 256 -13.82 -13.39 -16.14
C GLU A 256 -12.51 -12.75 -15.65
N ALA A 257 -12.40 -11.42 -15.77
CA ALA A 257 -11.28 -10.67 -15.20
C ALA A 257 -11.24 -10.72 -13.68
N GLY A 258 -12.41 -10.68 -13.04
CA GLY A 258 -12.55 -10.88 -11.60
C GLY A 258 -12.13 -12.30 -11.16
N GLN A 259 -12.59 -13.33 -11.88
CA GLN A 259 -12.24 -14.73 -11.61
C GLN A 259 -10.75 -15.01 -11.80
N ALA A 260 -10.15 -14.48 -12.87
CA ALA A 260 -8.72 -14.58 -13.12
C ALA A 260 -7.90 -13.89 -12.03
N ALA A 261 -8.32 -12.70 -11.59
CA ALA A 261 -7.67 -11.96 -10.50
C ALA A 261 -7.67 -12.76 -9.19
N LEU A 262 -8.80 -13.41 -8.88
CA LEU A 262 -8.92 -14.30 -7.72
C LEU A 262 -7.97 -15.50 -7.83
N ALA A 263 -7.93 -16.18 -8.98
CA ALA A 263 -7.05 -17.32 -9.20
C ALA A 263 -5.57 -16.93 -9.03
N CYS A 264 -5.17 -15.75 -9.52
CA CYS A 264 -3.82 -15.20 -9.31
C CYS A 264 -3.52 -15.00 -7.82
N LEU A 265 -4.47 -14.37 -7.10
CA LEU A 265 -4.30 -14.05 -5.69
C LEU A 265 -4.21 -15.32 -4.84
N GLN A 266 -5.11 -16.29 -5.04
CA GLN A 266 -5.10 -17.58 -4.35
C GLN A 266 -3.77 -18.31 -4.58
N ARG A 267 -3.34 -18.43 -5.83
CA ARG A 267 -2.10 -19.13 -6.17
C ARG A 267 -0.87 -18.45 -5.57
N ALA A 268 -0.82 -17.13 -5.56
CA ALA A 268 0.28 -16.38 -4.96
C ALA A 268 0.28 -16.50 -3.43
N VAL A 269 -0.89 -16.46 -2.78
CA VAL A 269 -1.01 -16.64 -1.33
C VAL A 269 -0.66 -18.07 -0.91
N ASP A 270 -1.03 -19.08 -1.68
CA ASP A 270 -0.62 -20.46 -1.44
C ASP A 270 0.90 -20.62 -1.44
N ASP A 271 1.58 -20.07 -2.44
CA ASP A 271 3.04 -20.13 -2.51
C ASP A 271 3.70 -19.30 -1.39
N LEU A 272 3.11 -18.16 -1.01
CA LEU A 272 3.56 -17.34 0.13
C LEU A 272 3.42 -18.10 1.46
N LYS A 273 2.28 -18.74 1.71
CA LYS A 273 2.04 -19.57 2.92
C LYS A 273 3.00 -20.74 3.02
N ASN A 274 3.39 -21.31 1.89
CA ASN A 274 4.35 -22.40 1.81
C ASN A 274 5.81 -21.95 1.83
N GLY A 275 6.09 -20.66 2.10
CA GLY A 275 7.46 -20.13 2.19
C GLY A 275 8.23 -20.12 0.87
N LYS A 276 7.54 -20.17 -0.27
CA LYS A 276 8.17 -20.12 -1.60
C LYS A 276 8.36 -18.71 -2.13
N LEU A 277 7.75 -17.73 -1.45
CA LEU A 277 7.88 -16.31 -1.72
C LEU A 277 8.31 -15.62 -0.43
N ASP A 278 9.17 -14.62 -0.55
CA ASP A 278 9.57 -13.77 0.58
C ASP A 278 8.58 -12.63 0.82
N ALA A 279 7.90 -12.18 -0.25
CA ALA A 279 6.86 -11.17 -0.18
C ALA A 279 5.87 -11.27 -1.34
N LEU A 280 4.69 -10.68 -1.14
CA LEU A 280 3.65 -10.54 -2.16
C LEU A 280 3.30 -9.06 -2.40
N VAL A 281 3.37 -8.65 -3.66
CA VAL A 281 2.86 -7.36 -4.15
C VAL A 281 1.55 -7.62 -4.88
N THR A 282 0.46 -6.96 -4.50
CA THR A 282 -0.84 -7.18 -5.15
C THR A 282 -1.21 -6.02 -6.04
N ALA A 283 -1.44 -6.25 -7.34
CA ALA A 283 -2.02 -5.22 -8.19
C ALA A 283 -3.52 -5.01 -7.91
N PRO A 284 -4.11 -3.89 -8.38
CA PRO A 284 -5.49 -3.54 -8.06
C PRO A 284 -6.51 -4.57 -8.56
N ILE A 285 -7.51 -4.84 -7.73
CA ILE A 285 -8.65 -5.72 -8.02
C ILE A 285 -9.92 -4.91 -7.81
N ASN A 286 -10.90 -5.09 -8.69
CA ASN A 286 -12.23 -4.53 -8.50
C ASN A 286 -13.07 -5.45 -7.59
N LYS A 287 -13.50 -4.93 -6.44
CA LYS A 287 -14.27 -5.69 -5.46
C LYS A 287 -15.64 -6.14 -5.97
N TYR A 288 -16.19 -5.49 -7.00
CA TYR A 288 -17.54 -5.76 -7.49
C TYR A 288 -17.58 -6.96 -8.46
N ASN A 289 -16.57 -7.14 -9.32
CA ASN A 289 -16.58 -8.20 -10.34
C ASN A 289 -15.89 -9.49 -9.90
N ILE A 290 -15.06 -9.47 -8.86
CA ILE A 290 -14.43 -10.67 -8.28
C ILE A 290 -15.42 -11.57 -7.51
N GLN A 291 -16.64 -11.11 -7.26
CA GLN A 291 -17.63 -11.86 -6.49
C GLN A 291 -18.16 -13.06 -7.29
N SER A 292 -18.32 -14.21 -6.63
CA SER A 292 -18.99 -15.38 -7.20
C SER A 292 -20.01 -15.98 -6.21
N GLU A 293 -20.70 -17.05 -6.62
CA GLU A 293 -21.56 -17.82 -5.71
C GLU A 293 -20.73 -18.55 -4.64
N GLU A 294 -19.53 -19.01 -5.02
CA GLU A 294 -18.63 -19.80 -4.19
C GLU A 294 -17.68 -18.95 -3.34
N PHE A 295 -17.48 -17.67 -3.69
CA PHE A 295 -16.53 -16.79 -3.03
C PHE A 295 -17.04 -15.34 -2.93
N LYS A 296 -16.98 -14.79 -1.72
CA LYS A 296 -17.25 -13.38 -1.46
C LYS A 296 -15.96 -12.68 -1.05
N PHE A 297 -15.40 -11.86 -1.94
CA PHE A 297 -14.14 -11.16 -1.67
C PHE A 297 -14.37 -10.00 -0.70
N PRO A 298 -13.80 -10.03 0.51
CA PRO A 298 -13.92 -8.91 1.46
C PRO A 298 -12.99 -7.73 1.11
N GLY A 299 -11.90 -8.04 0.42
CA GLY A 299 -10.78 -7.16 0.15
C GLY A 299 -9.46 -7.92 0.32
N HIS A 300 -8.36 -7.35 -0.16
CA HIS A 300 -7.05 -8.01 -0.07
C HIS A 300 -6.66 -8.24 1.39
N THR A 301 -6.71 -7.19 2.21
CA THR A 301 -6.30 -7.24 3.61
C THR A 301 -7.08 -8.29 4.38
N GLU A 302 -8.40 -8.31 4.23
CA GLU A 302 -9.28 -9.24 4.93
C GLU A 302 -9.12 -10.68 4.43
N TYR A 303 -8.94 -10.86 3.11
CA TYR A 303 -8.66 -12.18 2.53
C TYR A 303 -7.34 -12.76 3.06
N LEU A 304 -6.25 -11.97 3.01
CA LEU A 304 -4.96 -12.42 3.55
C LEU A 304 -5.05 -12.69 5.06
N ALA A 305 -5.70 -11.82 5.83
CA ALA A 305 -5.87 -12.02 7.27
C ALA A 305 -6.54 -13.36 7.58
N GLN A 306 -7.61 -13.71 6.86
CA GLN A 306 -8.27 -15.01 6.95
C GLN A 306 -7.32 -16.16 6.59
N GLU A 307 -6.60 -16.05 5.47
CA GLU A 307 -5.70 -17.10 4.99
C GLU A 307 -4.52 -17.38 5.93
N PHE A 308 -4.06 -16.37 6.66
CA PHE A 308 -2.98 -16.49 7.65
C PHE A 308 -3.47 -16.66 9.09
N GLY A 309 -4.79 -16.73 9.32
CA GLY A 309 -5.36 -16.85 10.66
C GLY A 309 -5.06 -15.65 11.57
N VAL A 310 -4.93 -14.46 11.00
CA VAL A 310 -4.63 -13.21 11.70
C VAL A 310 -5.94 -12.49 12.02
N GLU A 311 -6.24 -12.32 13.30
CA GLU A 311 -7.43 -11.59 13.74
C GLU A 311 -7.23 -10.08 13.64
N ASP A 312 -6.01 -9.60 13.88
CA ASP A 312 -5.69 -8.18 13.96
C ASP A 312 -4.52 -7.79 13.09
N ASN A 313 -4.79 -6.83 12.21
CA ASN A 313 -3.81 -6.19 11.35
C ASN A 313 -3.91 -4.67 11.46
N LEU A 314 -2.89 -3.98 10.97
CA LEU A 314 -2.86 -2.53 10.87
C LEU A 314 -2.72 -2.14 9.40
N MET A 315 -3.72 -1.43 8.88
CA MET A 315 -3.59 -0.72 7.61
C MET A 315 -2.54 0.38 7.82
N PHE A 316 -1.40 0.24 7.14
CA PHE A 316 -0.25 1.10 7.33
C PHE A 316 0.17 1.68 5.97
N MET A 317 -0.17 2.94 5.74
CA MET A 317 0.23 3.66 4.54
C MET A 317 1.66 4.14 4.72
N VAL A 318 2.54 3.78 3.80
CA VAL A 318 3.97 4.04 3.92
C VAL A 318 4.52 4.70 2.66
N SER A 319 5.44 5.63 2.86
CA SER A 319 6.27 6.29 1.86
C SER A 319 7.63 6.57 2.49
N GLU A 320 8.56 7.10 1.72
CA GLU A 320 9.87 7.51 2.26
C GLU A 320 9.73 8.57 3.37
N THR A 321 8.77 9.50 3.21
CA THR A 321 8.67 10.69 4.07
C THR A 321 7.62 10.60 5.18
N LEU A 322 6.70 9.64 5.08
CA LEU A 322 5.53 9.58 5.94
C LEU A 322 5.01 8.14 6.04
N ARG A 323 4.76 7.69 7.28
CA ARG A 323 4.08 6.43 7.59
C ARG A 323 2.85 6.73 8.47
N ILE A 324 1.67 6.28 8.05
CA ILE A 324 0.40 6.53 8.76
C ILE A 324 -0.37 5.22 8.92
N GLY A 325 -0.62 4.84 10.16
CA GLY A 325 -1.58 3.80 10.51
C GLY A 325 -2.91 4.39 10.97
N VAL A 326 -3.99 3.60 10.89
CA VAL A 326 -5.32 4.02 11.34
C VAL A 326 -5.88 3.08 12.41
N VAL A 327 -6.52 3.64 13.44
CA VAL A 327 -7.24 2.86 14.47
C VAL A 327 -8.48 2.21 13.88
N THR A 328 -9.21 2.95 13.04
CA THR A 328 -10.40 2.48 12.33
C THR A 328 -10.22 2.62 10.83
N GLY A 329 -10.37 1.50 10.10
CA GLY A 329 -10.28 1.45 8.64
C GLY A 329 -11.60 1.86 7.98
N HIS A 330 -12.15 0.99 7.12
CA HIS A 330 -13.38 1.25 6.36
C HIS A 330 -14.66 1.14 7.22
N VAL A 331 -14.91 2.13 8.09
CA VAL A 331 -16.14 2.23 8.88
C VAL A 331 -16.91 3.52 8.55
N PRO A 332 -18.26 3.53 8.61
CA PRO A 332 -19.03 4.76 8.47
C PRO A 332 -18.63 5.79 9.54
N LEU A 333 -18.48 7.06 9.16
CA LEU A 333 -18.00 8.13 10.06
C LEU A 333 -18.81 8.21 11.37
N GLY A 334 -20.14 8.07 11.30
CA GLY A 334 -21.01 8.06 12.49
C GLY A 334 -20.78 6.90 13.47
N ARG A 335 -19.98 5.89 13.09
CA ARG A 335 -19.58 4.76 13.94
C ARG A 335 -18.13 4.86 14.44
N VAL A 336 -17.35 5.84 13.99
CA VAL A 336 -15.93 5.97 14.35
C VAL A 336 -15.75 6.08 15.86
N ARG A 337 -16.47 7.01 16.52
CA ARG A 337 -16.39 7.23 17.98
C ARG A 337 -16.54 5.94 18.78
N GLN A 338 -17.56 5.13 18.47
CA GLN A 338 -17.84 3.87 19.17
C GLN A 338 -16.74 2.82 18.96
N ASN A 339 -15.94 2.98 17.93
CA ASN A 339 -14.87 2.06 17.54
C ASN A 339 -13.48 2.52 18.00
N VAL A 340 -13.34 3.72 18.56
CA VAL A 340 -12.08 4.21 19.12
C VAL A 340 -12.08 3.91 20.61
N THR A 341 -11.74 2.67 20.96
CA THR A 341 -11.64 2.19 22.36
C THR A 341 -10.18 2.11 22.80
N ARG A 342 -9.96 2.07 24.12
CA ARG A 342 -8.63 1.95 24.71
C ARG A 342 -7.89 0.72 24.17
N GLU A 343 -8.58 -0.42 24.14
CA GLU A 343 -8.06 -1.72 23.74
C GLU A 343 -7.62 -1.68 22.28
N ARG A 344 -8.46 -1.11 21.40
CA ARG A 344 -8.15 -1.02 19.98
C ARG A 344 -6.97 -0.08 19.72
N ILE A 345 -6.91 1.08 20.37
CA ILE A 345 -5.76 1.99 20.23
C ILE A 345 -4.48 1.30 20.71
N ALA A 346 -4.51 0.66 21.89
CA ALA A 346 -3.36 -0.04 22.45
C ALA A 346 -2.85 -1.14 21.52
N GLN A 347 -3.78 -1.92 20.95
CA GLN A 347 -3.47 -2.97 19.99
C GLN A 347 -2.85 -2.43 18.70
N LYS A 348 -3.42 -1.36 18.12
CA LYS A 348 -2.85 -0.77 16.89
C LYS A 348 -1.50 -0.11 17.14
N LEU A 349 -1.28 0.52 18.30
CA LEU A 349 0.04 1.00 18.71
C LEU A 349 1.03 -0.14 18.84
N HIS A 350 0.64 -1.25 19.47
CA HIS A 350 1.50 -2.42 19.60
C HIS A 350 1.92 -2.97 18.22
N LEU A 351 0.95 -3.19 17.31
CA LEU A 351 1.24 -3.63 15.94
C LEU A 351 2.14 -2.65 15.19
N MET A 352 1.92 -1.35 15.35
CA MET A 352 2.75 -0.31 14.73
C MET A 352 4.18 -0.32 15.28
N MET A 353 4.37 -0.43 16.59
CA MET A 353 5.70 -0.50 17.21
C MET A 353 6.47 -1.75 16.79
N GLN A 354 5.80 -2.91 16.77
CA GLN A 354 6.39 -4.16 16.28
C GLN A 354 6.80 -4.05 14.82
N SER A 355 5.91 -3.53 13.98
CA SER A 355 6.19 -3.33 12.57
C SER A 355 7.35 -2.36 12.34
N LEU A 356 7.41 -1.23 13.05
CA LEU A 356 8.52 -0.27 12.89
C LEU A 356 9.87 -0.89 13.24
N LYS A 357 9.93 -1.77 14.24
CA LYS A 357 11.15 -2.54 14.58
C LYS A 357 11.46 -3.59 13.52
N GLN A 358 10.53 -4.52 13.31
CA GLN A 358 10.75 -5.73 12.52
C GLN A 358 10.74 -5.47 11.00
N ASP A 359 9.81 -4.66 10.52
CA ASP A 359 9.59 -4.42 9.09
C ASP A 359 10.42 -3.23 8.58
N PHE A 360 10.68 -2.24 9.42
CA PHE A 360 11.34 -0.99 9.02
C PHE A 360 12.69 -0.75 9.69
N GLY A 361 13.18 -1.66 10.54
CA GLY A 361 14.52 -1.59 11.13
C GLY A 361 14.71 -0.44 12.13
N ILE A 362 13.63 0.01 12.79
CA ILE A 362 13.67 1.15 13.73
C ILE A 362 13.65 0.63 15.16
N ASP A 363 14.82 0.52 15.79
CA ASP A 363 14.97 -0.04 17.14
C ASP A 363 14.13 0.64 18.23
N LYS A 364 14.00 1.98 18.14
CA LYS A 364 13.28 2.82 19.12
C LYS A 364 12.23 3.69 18.41
N PRO A 365 11.09 3.12 18.00
CA PRO A 365 10.09 3.83 17.20
C PRO A 365 9.49 5.02 17.95
N LYS A 366 9.50 6.20 17.34
CA LYS A 366 8.80 7.40 17.82
C LYS A 366 7.48 7.54 17.08
N ILE A 367 6.37 7.41 17.80
CA ILE A 367 5.03 7.42 17.22
C ILE A 367 4.25 8.65 17.69
N ALA A 368 3.73 9.42 16.76
CA ALA A 368 2.73 10.45 17.04
C ALA A 368 1.32 9.86 17.00
N VAL A 369 0.48 10.23 17.97
CA VAL A 369 -0.92 9.83 18.04
C VAL A 369 -1.79 11.07 17.87
N LEU A 370 -2.76 11.02 16.96
CA LEU A 370 -3.70 12.11 16.73
C LEU A 370 -4.87 12.05 17.72
N GLY A 371 -5.48 13.20 18.02
CA GLY A 371 -6.78 13.25 18.68
C GLY A 371 -7.89 12.71 17.78
N LEU A 372 -8.97 12.21 18.37
CA LEU A 372 -10.20 11.88 17.65
C LEU A 372 -10.96 13.15 17.26
N ASN A 373 -11.09 14.07 18.21
CA ASN A 373 -11.85 15.30 18.08
C ASN A 373 -10.98 16.42 17.47
N PRO A 374 -11.61 17.43 16.83
CA PRO A 374 -10.93 18.67 16.48
C PRO A 374 -10.20 19.24 17.70
N HIS A 375 -9.05 19.87 17.47
CA HIS A 375 -8.22 20.43 18.55
C HIS A 375 -7.83 19.41 19.65
N ALA A 376 -7.89 18.10 19.36
CA ALA A 376 -7.70 17.05 20.35
C ALA A 376 -8.61 17.22 21.59
N GLY A 377 -9.86 17.60 21.36
CA GLY A 377 -10.90 17.71 22.38
C GLY A 377 -10.94 19.06 23.11
N GLU A 378 -9.94 19.94 22.94
CA GLU A 378 -9.86 21.27 23.59
C GLU A 378 -10.20 21.20 25.09
N GLU A 379 -9.44 20.36 25.82
CA GLU A 379 -9.66 20.07 27.25
C GLU A 379 -11.10 19.67 27.63
N GLY A 380 -11.75 18.90 26.76
CA GLY A 380 -13.09 18.34 26.99
C GLY A 380 -14.20 19.18 26.37
N LEU A 381 -13.90 20.39 25.90
CA LEU A 381 -14.89 21.29 25.29
C LEU A 381 -15.47 20.71 24.00
N LEU A 382 -14.66 19.99 23.21
CA LEU A 382 -15.02 19.43 21.90
C LEU A 382 -15.15 17.90 21.91
N GLY A 383 -15.27 17.30 23.10
CA GLY A 383 -15.32 15.86 23.29
C GLY A 383 -14.31 15.40 24.35
N ASN A 384 -14.62 14.28 24.99
CA ASN A 384 -13.87 13.78 26.16
C ASN A 384 -13.02 12.56 25.84
N GLU A 385 -13.10 12.00 24.63
CA GLU A 385 -12.40 10.77 24.24
C GLU A 385 -10.89 10.90 24.44
N GLU A 386 -10.31 12.08 24.22
CA GLU A 386 -8.91 12.34 24.53
C GLU A 386 -8.60 12.21 26.03
N GLN A 387 -9.44 12.75 26.91
CA GLN A 387 -9.21 12.71 28.36
C GLN A 387 -9.52 11.33 28.95
N ASP A 388 -10.59 10.70 28.48
CA ASP A 388 -11.13 9.46 29.04
C ASP A 388 -10.38 8.22 28.52
N ILE A 389 -9.89 8.27 27.27
CA ILE A 389 -9.37 7.09 26.57
C ILE A 389 -7.92 7.30 26.14
N ILE A 390 -7.64 8.35 25.35
CA ILE A 390 -6.34 8.47 24.64
C ILE A 390 -5.21 8.89 25.59
N LYS A 391 -5.32 10.04 26.27
CA LYS A 391 -4.30 10.58 27.20
C LYS A 391 -3.93 9.55 28.30
N PRO A 392 -4.88 8.86 28.96
CA PRO A 392 -4.54 7.85 29.96
C PRO A 392 -3.76 6.66 29.39
N LEU A 393 -4.10 6.19 28.19
CA LEU A 393 -3.37 5.12 27.52
C LEU A 393 -1.95 5.55 27.14
N LEU A 394 -1.78 6.75 26.58
CA LEU A 394 -0.44 7.25 26.22
C LEU A 394 0.44 7.43 27.45
N THR A 395 -0.12 7.93 28.56
CA THR A 395 0.61 8.07 29.82
C THR A 395 1.09 6.70 30.33
N GLU A 396 0.25 5.67 30.25
CA GLU A 396 0.63 4.30 30.62
C GLU A 396 1.80 3.79 29.77
N LEU A 397 1.75 3.97 28.44
CA LEU A 397 2.79 3.52 27.53
C LEU A 397 4.10 4.28 27.72
N ILE A 398 4.05 5.59 27.94
CA ILE A 398 5.22 6.42 28.26
C ILE A 398 5.86 5.94 29.57
N ASN A 399 5.07 5.61 30.60
CA ASN A 399 5.58 5.07 31.85
C ASN A 399 6.24 3.69 31.70
N LYS A 400 5.88 2.94 30.65
CA LYS A 400 6.55 1.68 30.25
C LYS A 400 7.81 1.92 29.41
N GLY A 401 8.14 3.17 29.09
CA GLY A 401 9.31 3.57 28.30
C GLY A 401 9.06 3.66 26.80
N GLU A 402 7.82 3.53 26.34
CA GLU A 402 7.50 3.63 24.91
C GLU A 402 7.50 5.10 24.46
N LEU A 403 8.04 5.35 23.25
CA LEU A 403 8.15 6.69 22.68
C LEU A 403 6.90 7.06 21.88
N VAL A 404 5.76 7.13 22.59
CA VAL A 404 4.47 7.56 22.02
C VAL A 404 4.13 8.98 22.49
N PHE A 405 3.66 9.82 21.57
CA PHE A 405 3.44 11.24 21.83
C PHE A 405 2.07 11.70 21.32
N GLY A 406 1.39 12.57 22.06
CA GLY A 406 0.08 13.12 21.70
C GLY A 406 -0.90 13.14 22.89
N PRO A 407 -2.22 13.21 22.62
CA PRO A 407 -2.83 13.34 21.30
C PRO A 407 -2.54 14.72 20.67
N TYR A 408 -2.27 14.75 19.37
CA TYR A 408 -2.08 15.98 18.61
C TYR A 408 -3.34 16.38 17.82
N PRO A 409 -3.67 17.69 17.72
CA PRO A 409 -4.71 18.15 16.81
C PRO A 409 -4.26 17.93 15.36
N ALA A 410 -5.06 17.19 14.58
CA ALA A 410 -4.66 16.70 13.27
C ALA A 410 -4.29 17.82 12.28
N ASP A 411 -5.11 18.87 12.20
CA ASP A 411 -4.90 20.03 11.32
C ASP A 411 -3.59 20.75 11.62
N GLY A 412 -3.36 21.12 12.89
CA GLY A 412 -2.12 21.77 13.34
C GLY A 412 -0.91 20.86 13.15
N PHE A 413 -1.05 19.56 13.40
CA PHE A 413 0.00 18.57 13.25
C PHE A 413 0.50 18.44 11.80
N PHE A 414 -0.42 18.32 10.84
CA PHE A 414 -0.07 18.25 9.42
C PHE A 414 0.33 19.62 8.86
N GLY A 415 -0.36 20.70 9.25
CA GLY A 415 -0.09 22.06 8.78
C GLY A 415 1.30 22.57 9.17
N THR A 416 1.77 22.23 10.37
CA THR A 416 3.13 22.55 10.83
C THR A 416 4.19 21.54 10.41
N ARG A 417 3.80 20.49 9.67
CA ARG A 417 4.66 19.37 9.25
C ARG A 417 5.32 18.65 10.44
N ALA A 418 4.65 18.59 11.58
CA ALA A 418 5.17 17.94 12.78
C ALA A 418 5.43 16.44 12.57
N TYR A 419 4.72 15.79 11.64
CA TYR A 419 4.92 14.39 11.26
C TYR A 419 6.38 14.05 10.91
N LYS A 420 7.17 15.00 10.40
CA LYS A 420 8.60 14.77 10.06
C LYS A 420 9.50 14.48 11.27
N LYS A 421 9.00 14.65 12.49
CA LYS A 421 9.73 14.39 13.74
C LYS A 421 9.50 12.99 14.29
N PHE A 422 8.64 12.21 13.63
CA PHE A 422 8.19 10.90 14.07
C PHE A 422 8.43 9.85 12.98
N ASP A 423 8.61 8.61 13.40
CA ASP A 423 8.81 7.47 12.49
C ASP A 423 7.47 7.00 11.91
N ALA A 424 6.37 7.19 12.67
CA ALA A 424 5.01 6.94 12.23
C ALA A 424 3.98 7.81 12.95
N VAL A 425 2.80 7.88 12.36
CA VAL A 425 1.62 8.56 12.90
C VAL A 425 0.46 7.56 13.02
N LEU A 426 -0.21 7.53 14.16
CA LEU A 426 -1.46 6.81 14.34
C LEU A 426 -2.64 7.79 14.31
N ALA A 427 -3.41 7.72 13.22
CA ALA A 427 -4.67 8.44 13.08
C ALA A 427 -5.83 7.61 13.65
N MET A 428 -6.88 8.29 14.12
CA MET A 428 -8.04 7.63 14.73
C MET A 428 -8.98 7.00 13.69
N TYR A 429 -9.03 7.56 12.48
CA TYR A 429 -9.88 7.06 11.40
C TYR A 429 -9.27 7.29 10.01
N HIS A 430 -9.81 6.56 9.03
CA HIS A 430 -9.36 6.51 7.64
C HIS A 430 -9.04 7.90 7.06
N ASP A 431 -10.04 8.78 6.93
CA ASP A 431 -9.86 10.06 6.24
C ASP A 431 -8.94 11.03 6.99
N GLN A 432 -8.84 10.92 8.32
CA GLN A 432 -7.92 11.73 9.12
C GLN A 432 -6.45 11.47 8.74
N GLY A 433 -6.13 10.21 8.43
CA GLY A 433 -4.78 9.80 8.06
C GLY A 433 -4.53 9.84 6.55
N LEU A 434 -5.52 9.44 5.75
CA LEU A 434 -5.29 9.19 4.32
C LEU A 434 -5.41 10.45 3.48
N ILE A 435 -6.24 11.44 3.86
CA ILE A 435 -6.24 12.75 3.18
C ILE A 435 -4.83 13.38 3.21
N PRO A 436 -4.18 13.56 4.37
CA PRO A 436 -2.84 14.15 4.39
C PRO A 436 -1.80 13.23 3.75
N PHE A 437 -1.90 11.91 3.91
CA PHE A 437 -1.00 10.97 3.24
C PHE A 437 -1.02 11.16 1.73
N LYS A 438 -2.22 11.15 1.13
CA LYS A 438 -2.44 11.35 -0.30
C LYS A 438 -2.01 12.73 -0.76
N ALA A 439 -2.20 13.77 0.05
CA ALA A 439 -1.77 15.11 -0.32
C ALA A 439 -0.24 15.28 -0.30
N ILE A 440 0.47 14.47 0.50
CA ILE A 440 1.93 14.59 0.71
C ILE A 440 2.70 13.59 -0.17
N ALA A 441 2.19 12.37 -0.34
CA ALA A 441 2.90 11.22 -0.91
C ALA A 441 2.06 10.45 -1.94
N PHE A 442 1.24 11.15 -2.74
CA PHE A 442 0.26 10.52 -3.64
C PHE A 442 0.84 9.41 -4.55
N GLU A 443 1.91 9.74 -5.28
CA GLU A 443 2.47 8.89 -6.34
C GLU A 443 3.37 7.77 -5.79
N GLU A 444 3.97 8.00 -4.62
CA GLU A 444 4.95 7.10 -4.00
C GLU A 444 4.33 6.24 -2.88
N GLY A 445 3.05 6.48 -2.56
CA GLY A 445 2.36 5.81 -1.48
C GLY A 445 2.22 4.31 -1.71
N VAL A 446 2.48 3.54 -0.65
CA VAL A 446 2.32 2.09 -0.61
C VAL A 446 1.38 1.72 0.53
N ASN A 447 0.42 0.85 0.24
CA ASN A 447 -0.40 0.23 1.26
C ASN A 447 0.30 -1.03 1.78
N PHE A 448 0.76 -0.97 3.03
CA PHE A 448 1.37 -2.07 3.76
C PHE A 448 0.41 -2.60 4.83
N THR A 449 0.39 -3.91 5.03
CA THR A 449 -0.46 -4.55 6.05
C THR A 449 0.41 -5.08 7.18
N ALA A 450 0.56 -4.27 8.24
CA ALA A 450 1.33 -4.62 9.42
C ALA A 450 0.58 -5.65 10.29
N GLY A 451 1.34 -6.46 11.03
CA GLY A 451 0.81 -7.55 11.88
C GLY A 451 0.63 -8.89 11.17
N MET A 452 0.96 -8.97 9.88
CA MET A 452 0.91 -10.23 9.11
C MET A 452 2.23 -11.00 9.21
N PRO A 453 2.20 -12.34 9.32
CA PRO A 453 3.40 -13.17 9.35
C PRO A 453 4.16 -13.14 8.01
N ALA A 454 3.47 -12.85 6.91
CA ALA A 454 4.04 -12.68 5.59
C ALA A 454 4.01 -11.20 5.16
N VAL A 455 4.98 -10.81 4.32
CA VAL A 455 5.08 -9.46 3.78
C VAL A 455 4.09 -9.28 2.64
N ARG A 456 3.21 -8.28 2.75
CA ARG A 456 2.35 -7.85 1.65
C ARG A 456 2.38 -6.34 1.47
N THR A 457 2.61 -5.90 0.24
CA THR A 457 2.49 -4.51 -0.19
C THR A 457 1.51 -4.39 -1.36
N SER A 458 1.07 -3.16 -1.63
CA SER A 458 0.18 -2.84 -2.74
C SER A 458 0.38 -1.38 -3.14
N PRO A 459 0.26 -1.06 -4.44
CA PRO A 459 0.12 0.33 -4.85
C PRO A 459 -1.15 0.93 -4.22
N ASP A 460 -1.16 2.25 -4.15
CA ASP A 460 -2.22 3.04 -3.49
C ASP A 460 -3.28 3.56 -4.49
N HIS A 461 -3.38 2.96 -5.67
CA HIS A 461 -4.36 3.30 -6.70
C HIS A 461 -5.32 2.14 -7.01
N GLY A 462 -6.45 2.46 -7.64
CA GLY A 462 -7.44 1.49 -8.10
C GLY A 462 -7.10 0.86 -9.46
N THR A 463 -8.09 0.19 -10.06
CA THR A 463 -7.97 -0.48 -11.37
C THR A 463 -7.92 0.47 -12.57
N ALA A 464 -8.40 1.72 -12.42
CA ALA A 464 -8.32 2.80 -13.41
C ALA A 464 -8.65 2.36 -14.87
N TYR A 465 -9.81 1.74 -15.04
CA TYR A 465 -10.26 1.18 -16.33
C TYR A 465 -10.28 2.22 -17.47
N ASP A 466 -10.54 3.47 -17.16
CA ASP A 466 -10.58 4.58 -18.12
C ASP A 466 -9.25 4.82 -18.84
N ILE A 467 -8.12 4.42 -18.26
CA ILE A 467 -6.78 4.57 -18.84
C ILE A 467 -6.09 3.24 -19.17
N ALA A 468 -6.73 2.10 -18.89
CA ALA A 468 -6.12 0.78 -19.07
C ALA A 468 -5.73 0.51 -20.53
N GLY A 469 -4.48 0.12 -20.75
CA GLY A 469 -3.95 -0.24 -22.07
C GLY A 469 -3.71 0.96 -22.99
N LYS A 470 -3.78 2.19 -22.45
CA LYS A 470 -3.54 3.44 -23.18
C LYS A 470 -2.12 3.98 -23.00
N ASP A 471 -1.27 3.28 -22.25
CA ASP A 471 0.09 3.72 -21.92
C ASP A 471 0.13 5.01 -21.07
N LEU A 472 -0.94 5.30 -20.31
CA LEU A 472 -1.08 6.49 -19.48
C LEU A 472 -0.89 6.23 -17.98
N ALA A 473 -0.90 4.97 -17.55
CA ALA A 473 -0.75 4.63 -16.14
C ALA A 473 0.70 4.82 -15.68
N ASP A 474 0.86 5.44 -14.52
CA ASP A 474 2.15 5.64 -13.86
C ASP A 474 2.51 4.40 -13.01
N GLU A 475 3.70 3.84 -13.23
CA GLU A 475 4.21 2.68 -12.51
C GLU A 475 4.84 2.98 -11.14
N THR A 476 5.00 4.25 -10.78
CA THR A 476 5.77 4.68 -9.60
C THR A 476 5.28 4.00 -8.32
N SER A 477 3.98 4.00 -8.05
CA SER A 477 3.42 3.34 -6.85
C SER A 477 3.62 1.82 -6.87
N MET A 478 3.54 1.17 -8.04
CA MET A 478 3.84 -0.27 -8.18
C MET A 478 5.33 -0.55 -7.91
N LEU A 479 6.21 0.29 -8.45
CA LEU A 479 7.65 0.19 -8.25
C LEU A 479 8.01 0.39 -6.76
N GLN A 480 7.43 1.40 -6.11
CA GLN A 480 7.60 1.63 -4.67
C GLN A 480 7.04 0.47 -3.83
N ALA A 481 5.93 -0.14 -4.23
CA ALA A 481 5.40 -1.31 -3.54
C ALA A 481 6.34 -2.52 -3.64
N ILE A 482 7.00 -2.71 -4.79
CA ILE A 482 8.02 -3.76 -4.97
C ILE A 482 9.26 -3.46 -4.12
N TYR A 483 9.79 -2.23 -4.15
CA TYR A 483 10.95 -1.87 -3.32
C TYR A 483 10.64 -2.01 -1.82
N THR A 484 9.49 -1.52 -1.38
CA THR A 484 9.04 -1.67 0.02
C THR A 484 8.94 -3.15 0.40
N ALA A 485 8.43 -4.02 -0.48
CA ALA A 485 8.36 -5.45 -0.20
C ALA A 485 9.76 -6.07 -0.03
N ILE A 486 10.72 -5.68 -0.88
CA ILE A 486 12.11 -6.12 -0.80
C ILE A 486 12.75 -5.66 0.51
N ASP A 487 12.63 -4.39 0.85
CA ASP A 487 13.25 -3.81 2.05
C ASP A 487 12.67 -4.42 3.32
N VAL A 488 11.34 -4.56 3.40
CA VAL A 488 10.68 -5.20 4.54
C VAL A 488 11.08 -6.67 4.67
N ALA A 489 11.14 -7.42 3.56
CA ALA A 489 11.56 -8.82 3.61
C ALA A 489 13.01 -8.99 4.09
N ARG A 490 13.92 -8.09 3.67
CA ARG A 490 15.31 -8.07 4.18
C ARG A 490 15.36 -7.76 5.68
N ASN A 491 14.67 -6.70 6.10
CA ASN A 491 14.63 -6.29 7.51
C ASN A 491 14.09 -7.40 8.40
N ARG A 492 13.05 -8.13 7.96
CA ARG A 492 12.54 -9.30 8.69
C ARG A 492 13.58 -10.39 8.84
N LYS A 493 14.29 -10.73 7.77
CA LYS A 493 15.34 -11.77 7.80
C LYS A 493 16.46 -11.36 8.77
N GLU A 494 16.95 -10.12 8.66
CA GLU A 494 17.97 -9.57 9.55
C GLU A 494 17.51 -9.53 11.01
N PHE A 495 16.28 -9.08 11.26
CA PHE A 495 15.68 -9.05 12.60
C PHE A 495 15.64 -10.45 13.24
N LEU A 496 15.20 -11.46 12.50
CA LEU A 496 15.18 -12.86 12.97
C LEU A 496 16.58 -13.41 13.24
N GLU A 497 17.56 -13.06 12.40
CA GLU A 497 18.97 -13.43 12.61
C GLU A 497 19.54 -12.78 13.88
N LEU A 498 19.24 -11.50 14.12
CA LEU A 498 19.64 -10.77 15.31
C LEU A 498 18.99 -11.34 16.59
N GLU A 499 17.69 -11.64 16.56
CA GLU A 499 16.99 -12.27 17.70
C GLU A 499 17.55 -13.66 18.02
N ALA A 500 17.80 -14.48 16.99
CA ALA A 500 18.41 -15.79 17.17
C ALA A 500 19.85 -15.71 17.71
N GLY A 501 20.58 -14.65 17.35
CA GLY A 501 21.92 -14.36 17.87
C GLY A 501 21.91 -13.84 19.30
N ALA A 502 20.91 -13.05 19.70
CA ALA A 502 20.79 -12.49 21.05
C ALA A 502 20.42 -13.55 22.12
N LEU A 503 19.86 -14.68 21.69
CA LEU A 503 19.53 -15.83 22.54
C LEU A 503 20.67 -16.85 22.70
N LYS A 504 21.80 -16.64 22.00
CA LYS A 504 23.04 -17.43 22.15
C LYS A 504 24.04 -16.67 23.01
#